data_AF-A0A960MCC5-F1
#
_entry.id   AF-A0A960MCC5-F1
#
_cell.length_a   1.000
_cell.length_b   1.000
_cell.length_c   1.000
_cell.angle_alpha   90.00
_cell.angle_beta   90.00
_cell.angle_gamma   90.00
#
_symmetry.space_group_name_H-M   'P 1'
#
loop_
_entity.id
_entity.type
_entity.pdbx_description
1 polymer ?
#
loop_
_entity_poly.entity_id
_entity_poly.type
_entity_poly.pdbx_seq_one_letter_code
_entity_poly.pdbx_strand_id
1 'polypeptide(L)'
;MFQGLFSNQLGKIRYAEWEWRIMRIGFAVCVWFATWHTWRPWVIGIRDAYEMKTANGIPSLFDISWIGQPVPTAILGILMGILLVTYVLGRWMILSTGGLSLIHALVGGIFASPRGDHHATQVVGLILVGQFAWFVWERFRPEKAKREGIDSAS
;
A
#
# COMPACT_ATOMS: atom_id res chain seq x y z
N MET A 1 9.65 -11.70 20.99
CA MET A 1 8.32 -12.23 20.62
C MET A 1 7.37 -11.04 20.46
N PHE A 2 6.98 -10.68 19.24
CA PHE A 2 6.25 -9.44 18.91
C PHE A 2 4.75 -9.50 19.29
N GLN A 3 4.41 -9.57 20.58
CA GLN A 3 3.02 -9.58 21.05
C GLN A 3 2.37 -8.18 21.14
N GLY A 4 3.15 -7.09 20.99
CA GLY A 4 2.67 -5.73 21.20
C GLY A 4 2.11 -4.97 19.99
N LEU A 5 2.00 -5.60 18.80
CA LEU A 5 1.58 -4.95 17.54
C LEU A 5 0.28 -5.56 16.95
N PHE A 6 -0.34 -6.51 17.65
CA PHE A 6 -1.62 -7.13 17.29
C PHE A 6 -2.57 -7.11 18.46
N SER A 7 -2.75 -5.94 19.07
CA SER A 7 -3.94 -5.75 19.89
C SER A 7 -5.14 -6.04 18.99
N ASN A 8 -5.88 -7.13 19.24
CA ASN A 8 -7.19 -7.34 18.62
C ASN A 8 -8.22 -6.29 19.08
N GLN A 9 -7.76 -5.17 19.64
CA GLN A 9 -8.60 -4.06 20.05
C GLN A 9 -8.48 -2.92 19.05
N LEU A 10 -9.62 -2.57 18.45
CA LEU A 10 -9.80 -1.30 17.78
C LEU A 10 -10.65 -0.42 18.71
N GLY A 11 -10.00 0.45 19.49
CA GLY A 11 -10.68 1.19 20.55
C GLY A 11 -11.23 0.26 21.64
N LYS A 12 -12.54 0.29 21.87
CA LYS A 12 -13.22 -0.55 22.89
C LYS A 12 -13.60 -1.96 22.40
N ILE A 13 -13.52 -2.22 21.09
CA ILE A 13 -14.00 -3.47 20.49
C ILE A 13 -12.85 -4.47 20.45
N ARG A 14 -13.05 -5.64 21.08
CA ARG A 14 -12.14 -6.80 20.98
C ARG A 14 -12.64 -7.72 19.87
N TYR A 15 -11.84 -7.84 18.82
CA TYR A 15 -12.04 -8.81 17.77
C TYR A 15 -11.40 -10.16 18.14
N ALA A 16 -11.90 -11.24 17.57
CA ALA A 16 -11.18 -12.50 17.54
C ALA A 16 -10.05 -12.44 16.50
N GLU A 17 -9.01 -13.27 16.67
CA GLU A 17 -7.89 -13.29 15.72
C GLU A 17 -8.32 -13.64 14.28
N TRP A 18 -9.33 -14.49 14.14
CA TRP A 18 -9.86 -14.89 12.83
C TRP A 18 -10.60 -13.75 12.13
N GLU A 19 -11.33 -12.90 12.87
CA GLU A 19 -12.01 -11.71 12.32
C GLU A 19 -10.99 -10.75 11.74
N TRP A 20 -9.89 -10.54 12.46
CA TRP A 20 -8.80 -9.67 12.01
C TRP A 20 -8.12 -10.20 10.73
N ARG A 21 -7.95 -11.52 10.63
CA ARG A 21 -7.43 -12.16 9.41
C ARG A 21 -8.39 -12.00 8.24
N ILE A 22 -9.70 -12.17 8.45
CA ILE A 22 -10.71 -11.97 7.40
C ILE A 22 -10.70 -10.52 6.92
N MET A 23 -10.64 -9.54 7.82
CA MET A 23 -10.55 -8.13 7.44
C MET A 23 -9.31 -7.84 6.59
N ARG A 24 -8.15 -8.41 6.94
CA ARG A 24 -6.91 -8.28 6.15
C ARG A 24 -7.00 -8.94 4.79
N ILE A 25 -7.58 -10.14 4.72
CA ILE A 25 -7.80 -10.84 3.45
C ILE A 25 -8.74 -10.02 2.57
N GLY A 26 -9.87 -9.56 3.12
CA GLY A 26 -10.82 -8.70 2.40
C GLY A 26 -10.17 -7.43 1.88
N PHE A 27 -9.36 -6.75 2.71
CA PHE A 27 -8.64 -5.57 2.28
C PHE A 27 -7.56 -5.89 1.22
N ALA A 28 -6.82 -6.98 1.38
CA ALA A 28 -5.84 -7.43 0.40
C ALA A 28 -6.47 -7.72 -0.97
N VAL A 29 -7.67 -8.30 -0.97
CA VAL A 29 -8.49 -8.50 -2.17
C VAL A 29 -8.86 -7.16 -2.81
N CYS A 30 -9.32 -6.17 -2.01
CA CYS A 30 -9.58 -4.82 -2.52
C CYS A 30 -8.33 -4.17 -3.14
N VAL A 31 -7.17 -4.32 -2.49
CA VAL A 31 -5.89 -3.80 -2.98
C VAL A 31 -5.48 -4.43 -4.32
N TRP A 32 -5.64 -5.75 -4.45
CA TRP A 32 -5.37 -6.49 -5.69
C TRP A 32 -6.31 -6.05 -6.82
N PHE A 33 -7.62 -5.98 -6.55
CA PHE A 33 -8.59 -5.64 -7.57
C PHE A 33 -8.55 -4.17 -8.00
N ALA A 34 -8.16 -3.26 -7.11
CA ALA A 34 -7.98 -1.84 -7.45
C ALA A 34 -6.94 -1.63 -8.56
N THR A 35 -5.93 -2.48 -8.66
CA THR A 35 -4.89 -2.41 -9.68
C THR A 35 -5.03 -3.48 -10.77
N TRP A 36 -6.07 -4.32 -10.71
CA TRP A 36 -6.26 -5.46 -11.61
C TRP A 36 -6.24 -5.11 -13.10
N HIS A 37 -6.81 -3.97 -13.46
CA HIS A 37 -6.85 -3.48 -14.84
C HIS A 37 -5.46 -3.09 -15.36
N THR A 38 -4.54 -2.70 -14.48
CA THR A 38 -3.16 -2.34 -14.82
C THR A 38 -2.29 -3.55 -15.14
N TRP A 39 -2.60 -4.73 -14.58
CA TRP A 39 -1.79 -5.94 -14.76
C TRP A 39 -2.07 -6.69 -16.06
N ARG A 40 -3.06 -6.26 -16.84
CA ARG A 40 -3.41 -6.93 -18.10
C ARG A 40 -2.48 -6.46 -19.22
N PRO A 41 -1.65 -7.33 -19.80
CA PRO A 41 -0.68 -6.95 -20.85
C PRO A 41 -1.32 -6.41 -22.14
N TRP A 42 -2.65 -6.52 -22.28
CA TRP A 42 -3.43 -6.08 -23.45
C TRP A 42 -4.18 -4.76 -23.25
N VAL A 43 -4.27 -4.25 -22.00
CA VAL A 43 -5.07 -3.06 -21.67
C VAL A 43 -4.24 -1.78 -21.81
N ILE A 44 -2.93 -1.88 -21.66
CA ILE A 44 -2.03 -0.74 -21.86
C ILE A 44 -1.61 -0.76 -23.33
N GLY A 45 -2.45 -0.20 -24.19
CA GLY A 45 -1.97 0.25 -25.48
C GLY A 45 -0.84 1.24 -25.24
N ILE A 46 0.29 1.06 -25.91
CA ILE A 46 1.43 2.01 -25.94
C ILE A 46 0.96 3.45 -26.18
N ARG A 47 -0.22 3.61 -26.79
CA ARG A 47 -0.93 4.86 -27.03
C ARG A 47 -1.34 5.64 -25.77
N ASP A 48 -1.81 4.97 -24.71
CA ASP A 48 -2.31 5.65 -23.49
C ASP A 48 -1.16 6.18 -22.62
N ALA A 49 0.02 5.55 -22.71
CA ALA A 49 1.24 5.99 -22.02
C ALA A 49 1.80 7.32 -22.57
N TYR A 50 1.52 7.65 -23.84
CA TYR A 50 1.96 8.90 -24.46
C TYR A 50 1.06 10.09 -24.12
N GLU A 51 -0.23 9.87 -23.85
CA GLU A 51 -1.17 10.93 -23.43
C GLU A 51 -0.96 11.39 -21.97
N MET A 52 -0.21 10.64 -21.17
CA MET A 52 0.14 10.98 -19.77
C MET A 52 1.08 12.19 -19.64
N LYS A 53 1.83 12.55 -20.70
CA LYS A 53 2.73 13.72 -20.70
C LYS A 53 2.03 15.06 -20.46
N THR A 54 0.70 15.09 -20.55
CA THR A 54 -0.12 16.30 -20.40
C THR A 54 -0.92 16.38 -19.10
N ALA A 55 -0.74 15.45 -18.15
CA ALA A 55 -1.47 15.48 -16.89
C ALA A 55 -0.96 16.60 -15.95
N ASN A 56 -1.71 17.70 -15.86
CA ASN A 56 -1.52 18.75 -14.87
C ASN A 56 -2.14 18.33 -13.51
N GLY A 57 -1.37 18.30 -12.41
CA GLY A 57 -1.88 18.02 -11.05
C GLY A 57 -0.93 17.18 -10.18
N ILE A 58 -1.42 16.60 -9.06
CA ILE A 58 -0.65 15.69 -8.18
C ILE A 58 0.12 14.58 -8.95
N PRO A 59 -0.42 14.00 -10.05
CA PRO A 59 0.32 13.03 -10.86
C PRO A 59 1.64 13.56 -11.43
N SER A 60 1.75 14.87 -11.71
CA SER A 60 3.00 15.47 -12.21
C SER A 60 4.09 15.56 -11.14
N LEU A 61 3.75 15.42 -9.85
CA LEU A 61 4.73 15.31 -8.76
C LEU A 61 5.47 13.96 -8.79
N PHE A 62 4.88 12.97 -9.44
CA PHE A 62 5.45 11.63 -9.62
C PHE A 62 5.77 11.39 -11.09
N ASP A 63 6.42 12.35 -11.76
CA ASP A 63 6.95 12.15 -13.12
C ASP A 63 8.07 11.10 -13.07
N ILE A 64 7.70 9.88 -13.42
CA ILE A 64 8.58 8.71 -13.56
C ILE A 64 8.86 8.38 -15.02
N SER A 65 8.71 9.34 -15.93
CA SER A 65 9.10 9.18 -17.35
C SER A 65 10.59 8.80 -17.52
N TRP A 66 11.43 9.10 -16.53
CA TRP A 66 12.84 8.70 -16.47
C TRP A 66 13.06 7.20 -16.23
N ILE A 67 12.07 6.45 -15.73
CA ILE A 67 12.20 5.01 -15.46
C ILE A 67 12.31 4.17 -16.74
N GLY A 68 12.10 4.77 -17.92
CA GLY A 68 12.16 4.07 -19.19
C GLY A 68 10.93 3.17 -19.35
N GLN A 69 10.08 3.52 -20.31
CA GLN A 69 9.02 2.61 -20.76
C GLN A 69 9.68 1.39 -21.46
N PRO A 70 9.17 0.16 -21.26
CA PRO A 70 8.03 -0.21 -20.44
C PRO A 70 8.42 -0.48 -18.99
N VAL A 71 7.65 0.08 -18.04
CA VAL A 71 7.71 -0.34 -16.63
C VAL A 71 7.43 -1.84 -16.60
N PRO A 72 8.27 -2.66 -15.94
CA PRO A 72 8.07 -4.10 -15.88
C PRO A 72 6.88 -4.42 -14.95
N THR A 73 5.66 -4.27 -15.47
CA THR A 73 4.39 -4.47 -14.76
C THR A 73 4.29 -5.87 -14.16
N ALA A 74 4.89 -6.88 -14.79
CA ALA A 74 5.00 -8.22 -14.22
C ALA A 74 5.80 -8.24 -12.91
N ILE A 75 6.92 -7.52 -12.84
CA ILE A 75 7.75 -7.43 -11.63
C ILE A 75 6.99 -6.71 -10.52
N LEU A 76 6.32 -5.60 -10.85
CA LEU A 76 5.50 -4.87 -9.88
C LEU A 76 4.32 -5.72 -9.38
N GLY A 77 3.69 -6.52 -10.24
CA GLY A 77 2.62 -7.44 -9.86
C GLY A 77 3.10 -8.56 -8.94
N ILE A 78 4.27 -9.16 -9.22
CA ILE A 78 4.90 -10.15 -8.34
C ILE A 78 5.24 -9.53 -6.98
N LEU A 79 5.86 -8.35 -6.98
CA LEU A 79 6.21 -7.62 -5.76
C LEU A 79 4.96 -7.29 -4.93
N MET A 80 3.89 -6.82 -5.59
CA MET A 80 2.61 -6.57 -4.94
C MET A 80 2.05 -7.84 -4.31
N GLY A 81 2.10 -8.99 -5.01
CA GLY A 81 1.68 -10.28 -4.47
C GLY A 81 2.44 -10.66 -3.19
N ILE A 82 3.77 -10.51 -3.17
CA ILE A 82 4.61 -10.77 -1.99
C ILE A 82 4.21 -9.83 -0.84
N LEU A 83 4.02 -8.54 -1.13
CA LEU A 83 3.63 -7.56 -0.12
C LEU A 83 2.22 -7.82 0.44
N LEU A 84 1.28 -8.28 -0.39
CA LEU A 84 -0.06 -8.69 0.06
C LEU A 84 -0.03 -9.92 0.96
N VAL A 85 0.77 -10.93 0.61
CA VAL A 85 0.93 -12.13 1.46
C VAL A 85 1.52 -11.74 2.82
N THR A 86 2.56 -10.91 2.84
CA THR A 86 3.15 -10.43 4.10
C THR A 86 2.15 -9.60 4.93
N TYR A 87 1.37 -8.73 4.29
CA TYR A 87 0.29 -7.96 4.91
C TYR A 87 -0.78 -8.87 5.54
N VAL A 88 -1.29 -9.87 4.80
CA VAL A 88 -2.31 -10.82 5.29
C VAL A 88 -1.80 -11.61 6.48
N LEU A 89 -0.55 -12.08 6.41
CA LEU A 89 0.11 -12.77 7.52
C LEU A 89 0.38 -11.86 8.73
N GLY A 90 0.21 -10.55 8.58
CA GLY A 90 0.50 -9.56 9.61
C GLY A 90 1.98 -9.27 9.79
N ARG A 91 2.86 -9.84 8.97
CA ARG A 91 4.31 -9.75 9.19
C ARG A 91 4.86 -8.54 8.45
N TRP A 92 5.81 -7.84 9.08
CA TRP A 92 6.48 -6.69 8.47
C TRP A 92 5.50 -5.61 7.99
N MET A 93 4.47 -5.30 8.80
CA MET A 93 3.36 -4.42 8.41
C MET A 93 3.83 -3.11 7.78
N ILE A 94 4.83 -2.44 8.38
CA ILE A 94 5.41 -1.20 7.85
C ILE A 94 5.95 -1.37 6.41
N LEU A 95 6.71 -2.45 6.15
CA LEU A 95 7.23 -2.73 4.81
C LEU A 95 6.10 -3.07 3.84
N SER A 96 5.16 -3.91 4.27
CA SER A 96 4.04 -4.33 3.42
C SER A 96 3.14 -3.14 3.03
N THR A 97 2.69 -2.33 4.00
CA THR A 97 1.83 -1.17 3.73
C THR A 97 2.59 -0.04 3.05
N GLY A 98 3.86 0.18 3.39
CA GLY A 98 4.70 1.18 2.73
C GLY A 98 4.97 0.83 1.27
N GLY A 99 5.33 -0.42 0.99
CA GLY A 99 5.52 -0.94 -0.36
C GLY A 99 4.24 -0.90 -1.19
N LEU A 100 3.12 -1.36 -0.62
CA LEU A 100 1.81 -1.29 -1.29
C LEU A 100 1.38 0.15 -1.55
N SER A 101 1.61 1.08 -0.61
CA SER A 101 1.34 2.51 -0.80
C SER A 101 2.14 3.08 -1.96
N LEU A 102 3.43 2.74 -2.04
CA LEU A 102 4.30 3.18 -3.13
C LEU A 102 3.83 2.63 -4.48
N ILE A 103 3.51 1.33 -4.56
CA ILE A 103 2.99 0.72 -5.80
C ILE A 103 1.68 1.40 -6.22
N HIS A 104 0.74 1.65 -5.30
CA HIS A 104 -0.52 2.32 -5.61
C HIS A 104 -0.35 3.80 -5.95
N ALA A 105 0.63 4.49 -5.38
CA ALA A 105 0.97 5.85 -5.77
C ALA A 105 1.59 5.90 -7.18
N LEU A 106 2.48 4.96 -7.49
CA LEU A 106 3.08 4.84 -8.83
C LEU A 106 2.01 4.47 -9.85
N VAL A 107 1.17 3.47 -9.59
CA VAL A 107 0.07 3.10 -10.50
C VAL A 107 -0.97 4.22 -10.59
N GLY A 108 -1.37 4.84 -9.48
CA GLY A 108 -2.32 5.94 -9.47
C GLY A 108 -1.79 7.22 -10.13
N GLY A 109 -0.48 7.46 -10.09
CA GLY A 109 0.20 8.58 -10.73
C GLY A 109 0.48 8.34 -12.21
N ILE A 110 0.95 7.15 -12.59
CA ILE A 110 1.11 6.74 -13.98
C ILE A 110 -0.27 6.79 -14.64
N PHE A 111 -1.26 6.08 -14.11
CA PHE A 111 -2.58 5.94 -14.73
C PHE A 111 -3.58 7.01 -14.29
N ALA A 112 -3.12 8.20 -13.91
CA ALA A 112 -4.02 9.33 -13.71
C ALA A 112 -4.59 9.80 -15.06
N SER A 113 -5.57 9.06 -15.59
CA SER A 113 -6.28 9.47 -16.79
C SER A 113 -7.23 10.62 -16.42
N PRO A 114 -7.39 11.63 -17.30
CA PRO A 114 -8.44 12.64 -17.18
C PRO A 114 -9.85 12.06 -17.16
N ARG A 115 -10.01 10.77 -17.49
CA ARG A 115 -11.29 10.05 -17.57
C ARG A 115 -11.72 9.40 -16.25
N GLY A 116 -10.88 9.42 -15.21
CA GLY A 116 -11.27 8.96 -13.87
C GLY A 116 -11.27 7.43 -13.68
N ASP A 117 -10.65 6.67 -14.58
CA ASP A 117 -10.71 5.20 -14.57
C ASP A 117 -9.98 4.55 -13.37
N HIS A 118 -9.22 5.33 -12.59
CA HIS A 118 -8.35 4.85 -11.51
C HIS A 118 -8.68 5.41 -10.12
N HIS A 119 -9.89 5.96 -9.91
CA HIS A 119 -10.33 6.47 -8.60
C HIS A 119 -10.24 5.42 -7.48
N ALA A 120 -10.56 4.14 -7.78
CA ALA A 120 -10.44 3.06 -6.82
C ALA A 120 -9.00 2.87 -6.33
N THR A 121 -8.01 2.95 -7.23
CA THR A 121 -6.58 2.88 -6.90
C THR A 121 -6.17 4.02 -5.97
N GLN A 122 -6.65 5.24 -6.23
CA GLN A 122 -6.34 6.42 -5.43
C GLN A 122 -6.92 6.31 -4.02
N VAL A 123 -8.19 5.91 -3.89
CA VAL A 123 -8.86 5.72 -2.60
C VAL A 123 -8.16 4.64 -1.78
N VAL A 124 -7.86 3.50 -2.39
CA VAL A 124 -7.13 2.41 -1.74
C VAL A 124 -5.72 2.83 -1.35
N GLY A 125 -5.04 3.59 -2.22
CA GLY A 125 -3.73 4.18 -1.94
C GLY A 125 -3.75 5.08 -0.70
N LEU A 126 -4.76 5.94 -0.56
CA LEU A 126 -4.92 6.79 0.63
C LEU A 126 -5.14 5.98 1.90
N ILE A 127 -5.94 4.91 1.84
CA ILE A 127 -6.14 4.00 2.98
C ILE A 127 -4.82 3.33 3.38
N LEU A 128 -4.03 2.86 2.39
CA LEU A 128 -2.72 2.25 2.63
C LEU A 128 -1.73 3.24 3.27
N VAL A 129 -1.70 4.48 2.81
CA VAL A 129 -0.88 5.55 3.41
C VAL A 129 -1.29 5.80 4.86
N GLY A 130 -2.59 5.87 5.14
CA GLY A 130 -3.11 6.00 6.51
C GLY A 130 -2.69 4.83 7.41
N GLN A 131 -2.79 3.59 6.93
CA GLN A 131 -2.33 2.41 7.65
C GLN A 131 -0.81 2.44 7.88
N PHE A 132 -0.03 2.82 6.87
CA PHE A 132 1.42 2.95 6.98
C PHE A 132 1.80 4.00 8.03
N ALA A 133 1.22 5.20 7.97
CA ALA A 133 1.45 6.27 8.93
C ALA A 133 1.09 5.82 10.36
N TRP A 134 -0.02 5.09 10.52
CA TRP A 134 -0.42 4.51 11.80
C TRP A 134 0.63 3.53 12.34
N PHE A 135 1.11 2.58 11.52
CA PHE A 135 2.12 1.60 11.96
C PHE A 135 3.46 2.24 12.29
N VAL A 136 3.88 3.25 11.51
CA VAL A 136 5.09 4.03 11.81
C VAL A 136 4.92 4.77 13.13
N TRP A 137 3.81 5.49 13.31
CA TRP A 137 3.51 6.19 14.55
C TRP A 137 3.53 5.26 15.75
N GLU A 138 2.85 4.10 15.67
CA GLU A 138 2.76 3.17 16.79
C GLU A 138 4.10 2.51 17.14
N ARG A 139 4.99 2.34 16.15
CA ARG A 139 6.35 1.83 16.34
C ARG A 139 7.27 2.83 17.01
N PHE A 140 7.15 4.12 16.64
CA PHE A 140 8.03 5.19 17.11
C PHE A 140 7.40 6.08 18.19
N ARG A 141 6.22 5.72 18.71
CA ARG A 141 5.57 6.50 19.76
C ARG A 141 6.49 6.65 20.99
N PRO A 142 6.68 7.88 21.51
CA PRO A 142 7.68 8.17 22.53
C PRO A 142 7.47 7.38 23.84
N GLU A 143 6.24 7.00 24.17
CA GLU A 143 5.94 6.21 25.37
C GLU A 143 6.42 4.76 25.32
N LYS A 144 6.50 4.14 24.12
CA LYS A 144 7.09 2.80 23.96
C LYS A 144 8.61 2.86 24.07
N ALA A 145 9.22 3.87 23.45
CA ALA A 145 10.67 4.10 23.51
C ALA A 145 11.18 4.34 24.94
N LYS A 146 10.39 5.06 25.78
CA LYS A 146 10.71 5.24 27.20
C LYS A 146 10.69 3.95 28.01
N ARG A 147 9.77 3.01 27.72
CA ARG A 147 9.70 1.72 28.44
C ARG A 147 10.84 0.80 28.06
N GLU A 148 11.15 0.68 26.76
CA GLU A 148 12.27 -0.14 26.28
C GLU A 148 13.63 0.37 26.77
N GLY A 149 13.79 1.69 26.96
CA GLY A 149 15.02 2.29 27.51
C GLY A 149 15.19 2.17 29.04
N ILE A 150 14.10 2.00 29.80
CA ILE A 150 14.14 1.78 31.25
C ILE A 150 14.49 0.31 31.55
N ASP A 151 13.94 -0.63 30.78
CA ASP A 151 14.20 -2.07 30.96
C ASP A 151 15.62 -2.51 30.54
N SER A 152 16.32 -1.70 29.74
CA SER A 152 17.72 -1.93 29.35
C SER A 152 18.76 -1.38 30.35
N ALA A 153 18.32 -0.69 31.41
CA ALA A 153 19.18 -0.05 32.41
C ALA A 153 19.17 -0.75 33.78
N SER A 154 18.56 -1.94 33.88
CA SER A 154 18.52 -2.82 35.05
C SER A 154 19.26 -4.14 34.79
#